data_AF-A0A1I2H1J1-F1
#
_entry.id   AF-A0A1I2H1J1-F1
#
_cell.length_a   1.000
_cell.length_b   1.000
_cell.length_c   1.000
_cell.angle_alpha   90.00
_cell.angle_beta   90.00
_cell.angle_gamma   90.00
#
_symmetry.space_group_name_H-M   'P 1'
#
loop_
_entity.id
_entity.type
_entity.pdbx_description
1 polymer ?
#
loop_
_entity_poly.entity_id
_entity_poly.type
_entity_poly.pdbx_seq_one_letter_code
_entity_poly.pdbx_strand_id
1 'polypeptide(L)'
;MSRLIFISHIHEEQELAILFKDALEEEFSGFVDIFVSSDGTSIPAGAHFLKKIEKNLIECSAALFLISPFSVNRNWINFELGSVWIRNQLNELNQGPAIPAVPICHSGMDFSKLPHPINSLNAIQANMPSQIEFAFRSIQAAVGGRGKLKTDFFDLASKISRFEGRYTKGEKIKKFVYTFTNNPSEIYQLIDNNPSALRVVLSIGEVEKENIDKLKGNLNGIEEYITVISPPLALRVDSYGARHSANVDIQFDSAIMREYRHLILGK
;
A
#
# COMPACT_ATOMS: atom_id res chain seq x y z
N MET A 1 -29.63 -16.66 -0.41
CA MET A 1 -28.87 -15.51 -0.93
C MET A 1 -27.42 -15.74 -0.54
N SER A 2 -26.50 -15.72 -1.50
CA SER A 2 -25.08 -15.61 -1.18
C SER A 2 -24.86 -14.30 -0.44
N ARG A 3 -24.01 -14.33 0.58
CA ARG A 3 -23.59 -13.13 1.31
C ARG A 3 -22.25 -12.74 0.74
N LEU A 4 -22.16 -11.55 0.16
CA LEU A 4 -20.97 -11.09 -0.54
C LEU A 4 -20.30 -9.98 0.28
N ILE A 5 -18.99 -10.06 0.51
CA ILE A 5 -18.19 -8.95 1.03
C ILE A 5 -17.39 -8.37 -0.12
N PHE A 6 -17.51 -7.07 -0.30
CA PHE A 6 -16.75 -6.31 -1.30
C PHE A 6 -15.48 -5.74 -0.66
N ILE A 7 -14.32 -5.87 -1.31
CA ILE A 7 -13.06 -5.25 -0.87
C ILE A 7 -12.58 -4.31 -1.97
N SER A 8 -12.74 -3.01 -1.74
CA SER A 8 -12.25 -1.93 -2.58
C SER A 8 -10.78 -1.65 -2.31
N HIS A 9 -9.98 -1.62 -3.37
CA HIS A 9 -8.57 -1.26 -3.31
C HIS A 9 -8.05 -0.79 -4.68
N ILE A 10 -6.83 -0.26 -4.71
CA ILE A 10 -6.09 -0.02 -5.98
C ILE A 10 -5.14 -1.18 -6.28
N HIS A 11 -4.67 -1.28 -7.52
CA HIS A 11 -3.79 -2.38 -7.95
C HIS A 11 -2.55 -2.55 -7.06
N GLU A 12 -1.93 -1.45 -6.63
CA GLU A 12 -0.75 -1.43 -5.77
C GLU A 12 -1.01 -1.99 -4.36
N GLU A 13 -2.29 -2.15 -3.98
CA GLU A 13 -2.74 -2.64 -2.67
C GLU A 13 -3.29 -4.08 -2.74
N GLN A 14 -3.10 -4.77 -3.87
CA GLN A 14 -3.63 -6.12 -4.10
C GLN A 14 -3.20 -7.12 -3.03
N GLU A 15 -1.94 -7.05 -2.60
CA GLU A 15 -1.43 -7.92 -1.54
C GLU A 15 -2.19 -7.73 -0.22
N LEU A 16 -2.50 -6.48 0.15
CA LEU A 16 -3.29 -6.18 1.35
C LEU A 16 -4.73 -6.68 1.21
N ALA A 17 -5.34 -6.52 0.04
CA ALA A 17 -6.68 -7.02 -0.23
C ALA A 17 -6.76 -8.54 -0.12
N ILE A 18 -5.72 -9.27 -0.57
CA ILE A 18 -5.61 -10.72 -0.41
C ILE A 18 -5.50 -11.11 1.07
N LEU A 19 -4.71 -10.39 1.88
CA LEU A 19 -4.63 -10.66 3.33
C LEU A 19 -6.01 -10.57 4.02
N PHE A 20 -6.80 -9.56 3.70
CA PHE A 20 -8.18 -9.45 4.21
C PHE A 20 -9.09 -10.53 3.65
N LYS A 21 -8.96 -10.83 2.35
CA LYS A 21 -9.75 -11.87 1.69
C LYS A 21 -9.55 -13.22 2.38
N ASP A 22 -8.32 -13.67 2.50
CA ASP A 22 -7.99 -14.98 3.05
C ASP A 22 -8.47 -15.08 4.52
N ALA A 23 -8.28 -14.03 5.31
CA ALA A 23 -8.76 -13.98 6.69
C ALA A 23 -10.29 -14.05 6.81
N LEU A 24 -11.03 -13.37 5.93
CA LEU A 24 -12.49 -13.40 5.90
C LEU A 24 -13.02 -14.76 5.39
N GLU A 25 -12.38 -15.33 4.36
CA GLU A 25 -12.75 -16.65 3.82
C GLU A 25 -12.55 -17.74 4.88
N GLU A 26 -11.46 -17.70 5.64
CA GLU A 26 -11.20 -18.61 6.76
C GLU A 26 -12.21 -18.42 7.90
N GLU A 27 -12.43 -17.17 8.34
CA GLU A 27 -13.36 -16.83 9.42
C GLU A 27 -14.78 -17.34 9.13
N PHE A 28 -15.25 -17.12 7.91
CA PHE A 28 -16.61 -17.50 7.50
C PHE A 28 -16.68 -18.89 6.85
N SER A 29 -15.57 -19.63 6.77
CA SER A 29 -15.50 -21.01 6.27
C SER A 29 -16.21 -21.18 4.91
N GLY A 30 -16.04 -20.21 4.01
CA GLY A 30 -16.66 -20.19 2.67
C GLY A 30 -18.17 -19.91 2.62
N PHE A 31 -18.81 -19.59 3.76
CA PHE A 31 -20.24 -19.22 3.80
C PHE A 31 -20.52 -17.83 3.20
N VAL A 32 -19.48 -17.01 3.10
CA VAL A 32 -19.52 -15.65 2.55
C VAL A 32 -18.59 -15.60 1.36
N ASP A 33 -19.09 -15.14 0.22
CA ASP A 33 -18.28 -14.88 -0.97
C ASP A 33 -17.48 -13.60 -0.74
N ILE A 34 -16.18 -13.63 -1.02
CA ILE A 34 -15.34 -12.43 -0.94
C ILE A 34 -14.96 -11.98 -2.34
N PHE A 35 -15.34 -10.75 -2.69
CA PHE A 35 -14.97 -10.13 -3.95
C PHE A 35 -13.96 -9.01 -3.71
N VAL A 36 -12.79 -9.18 -4.30
CA VAL A 36 -11.69 -8.22 -4.29
C VAL A 36 -11.75 -7.41 -5.58
N SER A 37 -12.01 -6.11 -5.48
CA SER A 37 -12.15 -5.24 -6.66
C SER A 37 -10.80 -4.68 -7.06
N SER A 38 -10.31 -5.06 -8.24
CA SER A 38 -9.02 -4.67 -8.84
C SER A 38 -7.98 -5.79 -8.91
N ASP A 39 -8.15 -6.58 -9.95
CA ASP A 39 -7.06 -6.80 -10.89
C ASP A 39 -7.69 -6.69 -12.29
N GLY A 40 -6.95 -6.25 -13.29
CA GLY A 40 -7.38 -6.40 -14.68
C GLY A 40 -7.44 -7.87 -15.12
N THR A 41 -7.24 -8.83 -14.20
CA THR A 41 -6.92 -10.24 -14.46
C THR A 41 -7.93 -11.27 -13.92
N SER A 42 -8.83 -10.91 -13.00
CA SER A 42 -9.91 -11.77 -12.44
C SER A 42 -11.22 -11.65 -13.21
N ILE A 43 -11.19 -10.93 -14.33
CA ILE A 43 -12.31 -10.80 -15.25
C ILE A 43 -11.89 -11.41 -16.59
N PRO A 44 -12.56 -12.48 -17.05
CA PRO A 44 -12.24 -13.13 -18.31
C PRO A 44 -12.18 -12.13 -19.47
N ALA A 45 -11.25 -12.35 -20.41
CA ALA A 45 -11.20 -11.57 -21.65
C ALA A 45 -12.58 -11.55 -22.34
N GLY A 46 -13.12 -10.35 -22.58
CA GLY A 46 -14.44 -10.15 -23.18
C GLY A 46 -15.59 -9.87 -22.19
N ALA A 47 -15.38 -9.98 -20.88
CA ALA A 47 -16.39 -9.58 -19.89
C ALA A 47 -16.35 -8.06 -19.62
N HIS A 48 -17.53 -7.44 -19.46
CA HIS A 48 -17.65 -6.03 -19.09
C HIS A 48 -17.23 -5.83 -17.64
N PHE A 49 -15.96 -5.46 -17.43
CA PHE A 49 -15.35 -5.26 -16.11
C PHE A 49 -16.23 -4.43 -15.17
N LEU A 50 -16.70 -3.28 -15.68
CA LEU A 50 -17.56 -2.36 -14.96
C LEU A 50 -18.86 -3.00 -14.47
N LYS A 51 -19.53 -3.80 -15.31
CA LYS A 51 -20.80 -4.47 -14.94
C LYS A 51 -20.61 -5.46 -13.80
N LYS A 52 -19.45 -6.11 -13.69
CA LYS A 52 -19.15 -7.03 -12.58
C LYS A 52 -18.98 -6.27 -11.26
N ILE A 53 -18.27 -5.13 -11.30
CA ILE A 53 -18.12 -4.25 -10.14
C ILE A 53 -19.49 -3.74 -9.68
N GLU A 54 -20.29 -3.20 -10.59
CA GLU A 54 -21.64 -2.71 -10.31
C GLU A 54 -22.52 -3.80 -9.69
N LYS A 55 -22.53 -5.00 -10.28
CA LYS A 55 -23.28 -6.15 -9.76
C LYS A 55 -22.87 -6.46 -8.31
N ASN A 56 -21.56 -6.54 -8.05
CA ASN A 56 -21.06 -6.89 -6.73
C ASN A 56 -21.30 -5.78 -5.70
N LEU A 57 -21.27 -4.50 -6.11
CA LEU A 57 -21.67 -3.38 -5.25
C LEU A 57 -23.17 -3.39 -4.93
N ILE A 58 -24.01 -3.92 -5.82
CA ILE A 58 -25.45 -4.09 -5.58
C ILE A 58 -25.71 -5.27 -4.63
N GLU A 59 -24.96 -6.36 -4.78
CA GLU A 59 -25.19 -7.62 -4.06
C GLU A 59 -24.48 -7.70 -2.70
N CYS A 60 -23.47 -6.86 -2.45
CA CYS A 60 -22.67 -6.98 -1.22
C CYS A 60 -23.47 -6.71 0.06
N SER A 61 -23.22 -7.52 1.09
CA SER A 61 -23.76 -7.38 2.45
C SER A 61 -22.85 -6.54 3.35
N ALA A 62 -21.59 -6.33 2.96
CA ALA A 62 -20.65 -5.42 3.58
C ALA A 62 -19.58 -5.02 2.55
N ALA A 63 -18.92 -3.89 2.78
CA ALA A 63 -17.80 -3.46 1.97
C ALA A 63 -16.65 -2.92 2.83
N LEU A 64 -15.43 -3.35 2.51
CA LEU A 64 -14.18 -2.83 3.05
C LEU A 64 -13.52 -1.93 2.01
N PHE A 65 -12.99 -0.80 2.44
CA PHE A 65 -12.27 0.14 1.58
C PHE A 65 -10.86 0.30 2.10
N LEU A 66 -9.86 -0.22 1.37
CA LEU A 66 -8.46 -0.05 1.74
C LEU A 66 -8.01 1.36 1.34
N ILE A 67 -7.66 2.18 2.34
CA ILE A 67 -7.36 3.59 2.14
C ILE A 67 -5.94 3.90 2.62
N SER A 68 -5.08 4.23 1.67
CA SER A 68 -3.76 4.80 1.87
C SER A 68 -3.71 6.27 1.43
N PRO A 69 -2.60 6.98 1.68
CA PRO A 69 -2.39 8.30 1.07
C PRO A 69 -2.46 8.32 -0.46
N PHE A 70 -2.23 7.18 -1.13
CA PHE A 70 -2.28 7.07 -2.58
C PHE A 70 -3.68 6.75 -3.10
N SER A 71 -4.44 5.93 -2.38
CA SER A 71 -5.75 5.45 -2.83
C SER A 71 -6.89 6.41 -2.47
N VAL A 72 -6.77 7.20 -1.39
CA VAL A 72 -7.80 8.14 -0.92
C VAL A 72 -8.26 9.16 -1.96
N ASN A 73 -7.39 9.54 -2.89
CA ASN A 73 -7.67 10.52 -3.94
C ASN A 73 -8.14 9.88 -5.26
N ARG A 74 -8.30 8.55 -5.31
CA ARG A 74 -8.79 7.87 -6.50
C ARG A 74 -10.31 7.99 -6.57
N ASN A 75 -10.79 8.63 -7.65
CA ASN A 75 -12.22 8.80 -7.93
C ASN A 75 -13.02 7.48 -7.80
N TRP A 76 -12.40 6.36 -8.15
CA TRP A 76 -13.03 5.04 -8.09
C TRP A 76 -13.44 4.63 -6.67
N ILE A 77 -12.57 4.82 -5.68
CA ILE A 77 -12.88 4.49 -4.27
C ILE A 77 -14.06 5.33 -3.78
N ASN A 78 -14.09 6.62 -4.11
CA ASN A 78 -15.20 7.51 -3.75
C ASN A 78 -16.53 7.06 -4.36
N PHE A 79 -16.50 6.61 -5.62
CA PHE A 79 -17.67 6.09 -6.32
C PHE A 79 -18.19 4.80 -5.66
N GLU A 80 -17.32 3.83 -5.41
CA GLU A 80 -17.69 2.57 -4.78
C GLU A 80 -18.22 2.79 -3.36
N LEU A 81 -17.53 3.61 -2.56
CA LEU A 81 -17.92 3.95 -1.19
C LEU A 81 -19.25 4.67 -1.13
N GLY A 82 -19.47 5.66 -2.01
CA GLY A 82 -20.75 6.36 -2.12
C GLY A 82 -21.90 5.41 -2.45
N SER A 83 -21.67 4.43 -3.33
CA SER A 83 -22.69 3.45 -3.70
C SER A 83 -23.16 2.59 -2.52
N VAL A 84 -22.22 2.10 -1.70
CA VAL A 84 -22.53 1.29 -0.52
C VAL A 84 -23.13 2.14 0.59
N TRP A 85 -22.64 3.37 0.79
CA TRP A 85 -23.19 4.30 1.77
C TRP A 85 -24.68 4.54 1.51
N ILE A 86 -25.06 4.95 0.30
CA ILE A 86 -26.47 5.23 -0.03
C ILE A 86 -27.31 3.95 0.09
N ARG A 87 -26.80 2.78 -0.33
CA ARG A 87 -27.47 1.49 -0.10
C ARG A 87 -27.73 1.23 1.38
N ASN A 88 -26.76 1.47 2.25
CA ASN A 88 -26.93 1.29 3.69
C ASN A 88 -28.07 2.17 4.23
N GLN A 89 -28.08 3.46 3.87
CA GLN A 89 -29.13 4.40 4.27
C GLN A 89 -30.52 3.94 3.80
N LEU A 90 -30.64 3.49 2.54
CA LEU A 90 -31.90 2.97 2.01
C LEU A 90 -32.34 1.68 2.70
N ASN A 91 -31.40 0.79 3.04
CA ASN A 91 -31.72 -0.43 3.79
C ASN A 91 -32.23 -0.12 5.19
N GLU A 92 -31.57 0.80 5.91
CA GLU A 92 -31.98 1.23 7.25
C GLU A 92 -33.38 1.85 7.24
N LEU A 93 -33.70 2.71 6.26
CA LEU A 93 -35.04 3.28 6.09
C LEU A 93 -36.13 2.21 5.88
N ASN A 94 -35.78 1.10 5.22
CA ASN A 94 -36.67 -0.03 5.00
C ASN A 94 -36.61 -1.08 6.12
N GLN A 95 -35.99 -0.76 7.26
CA GLN A 95 -35.80 -1.68 8.40
C GLN A 95 -35.06 -2.97 8.00
N GLY A 96 -34.24 -2.89 6.95
CA GLY A 96 -33.35 -3.95 6.50
C GLY A 96 -32.08 -4.04 7.35
N PRO A 97 -31.27 -5.10 7.16
CA PRO A 97 -29.97 -5.20 7.81
C PRO A 97 -29.02 -4.12 7.31
N ALA A 98 -28.16 -3.63 8.21
CA ALA A 98 -27.08 -2.71 7.87
C ALA A 98 -26.12 -3.34 6.86
N ILE A 99 -25.65 -2.53 5.93
CA ILE A 99 -24.63 -2.84 4.92
C ILE A 99 -23.41 -1.96 5.24
N PRO A 100 -22.53 -2.38 6.16
CA PRO A 100 -21.44 -1.53 6.60
C PRO A 100 -20.47 -1.25 5.45
N ALA A 101 -20.19 0.03 5.23
CA ALA A 101 -19.08 0.53 4.42
C ALA A 101 -17.95 0.92 5.39
N VAL A 102 -16.88 0.12 5.45
CA VAL A 102 -15.82 0.25 6.46
C VAL A 102 -14.54 0.77 5.79
N PRO A 103 -14.17 2.04 6.01
CA PRO A 103 -12.84 2.52 5.65
C PRO A 103 -11.77 1.86 6.51
N ILE A 104 -10.75 1.30 5.87
CA ILE A 104 -9.59 0.67 6.50
C ILE A 104 -8.36 1.49 6.14
N CYS A 105 -7.95 2.36 7.05
CA CYS A 105 -6.76 3.19 6.92
C CYS A 105 -5.50 2.36 7.09
N HIS A 106 -4.54 2.52 6.17
CA HIS A 106 -3.25 1.86 6.23
C HIS A 106 -2.12 2.74 5.68
N SER A 107 -0.87 2.29 5.84
CA SER A 107 0.31 2.89 5.22
C SER A 107 0.49 4.38 5.55
N GLY A 108 0.19 4.77 6.80
CA GLY A 108 0.31 6.14 7.30
C GLY A 108 -0.94 7.02 7.10
N MET A 109 -2.00 6.50 6.47
CA MET A 109 -3.34 7.06 6.57
C MET A 109 -3.92 6.79 7.96
N ASP A 110 -4.70 7.75 8.48
CA ASP A 110 -5.47 7.64 9.71
C ASP A 110 -6.77 8.47 9.57
N PHE A 111 -7.68 8.34 10.54
CA PHE A 111 -8.98 9.01 10.51
C PHE A 111 -8.88 10.54 10.33
N SER A 112 -7.88 11.19 10.94
CA SER A 112 -7.72 12.65 10.87
C SER A 112 -7.33 13.16 9.48
N LYS A 113 -6.79 12.28 8.64
CA LYS A 113 -6.33 12.57 7.27
C LYS A 113 -7.35 12.21 6.20
N LEU A 114 -8.47 11.57 6.56
CA LEU A 114 -9.52 11.22 5.62
C LEU A 114 -10.28 12.49 5.16
N PRO A 115 -10.51 12.67 3.84
CA PRO A 115 -11.28 13.80 3.34
C PRO A 115 -12.78 13.62 3.63
N HIS A 116 -13.52 14.73 3.60
CA HIS A 116 -14.99 14.65 3.49
C HIS A 116 -15.38 13.98 2.16
N PRO A 117 -16.42 13.12 2.15
CA PRO A 117 -17.25 12.72 3.28
C PRO A 117 -16.78 11.44 4.01
N ILE A 118 -15.64 10.85 3.62
CA ILE A 118 -15.18 9.54 4.14
C ILE A 118 -14.95 9.57 5.66
N ASN A 119 -14.43 10.68 6.19
CA ASN A 119 -14.23 10.86 7.64
C ASN A 119 -15.54 10.97 8.45
N SER A 120 -16.71 10.97 7.82
CA SER A 120 -18.00 10.83 8.51
C SER A 120 -18.33 9.36 8.82
N LEU A 121 -17.56 8.41 8.28
CA LEU A 121 -17.67 6.99 8.56
C LEU A 121 -16.69 6.58 9.66
N ASN A 122 -17.05 5.55 10.43
CA ASN A 122 -16.14 4.96 11.42
C ASN A 122 -15.05 4.15 10.70
N ALA A 123 -13.91 4.79 10.47
CA ALA A 123 -12.73 4.14 9.92
C ALA A 123 -11.99 3.33 10.99
N ILE A 124 -11.27 2.30 10.54
CA ILE A 124 -10.35 1.53 11.37
C ILE A 124 -8.91 1.65 10.86
N GLN A 125 -7.95 1.36 11.73
CA GLN A 125 -6.54 1.22 11.37
C GLN A 125 -6.21 -0.25 11.09
N ALA A 126 -5.66 -0.53 9.90
CA ALA A 126 -5.39 -1.88 9.40
C ALA A 126 -4.34 -2.65 10.21
N ASN A 127 -3.45 -1.96 10.92
CA ASN A 127 -2.39 -2.56 11.72
C ASN A 127 -2.72 -2.64 13.22
N MET A 128 -3.99 -2.37 13.60
CA MET A 128 -4.45 -2.43 14.99
C MET A 128 -5.38 -3.64 15.19
N PRO A 129 -4.92 -4.72 15.86
CA PRO A 129 -5.68 -5.97 16.00
C PRO A 129 -7.12 -5.76 16.49
N SER A 130 -7.31 -4.91 17.51
CA SER A 130 -8.62 -4.64 18.10
C SER A 130 -9.58 -3.93 17.14
N GLN A 131 -9.07 -3.11 16.24
CA GLN A 131 -9.92 -2.41 15.27
C GLN A 131 -10.26 -3.31 14.07
N ILE A 132 -9.35 -4.19 13.66
CA ILE A 132 -9.65 -5.24 12.67
C ILE A 132 -10.74 -6.17 13.23
N GLU A 133 -10.61 -6.59 14.49
CA GLU A 133 -11.62 -7.39 15.18
C GLU A 133 -12.97 -6.67 15.18
N PHE A 134 -12.99 -5.37 15.49
CA PHE A 134 -14.21 -4.55 15.46
C PHE A 134 -14.87 -4.57 14.07
N ALA A 135 -14.10 -4.41 12.99
CA ALA A 135 -14.62 -4.52 11.62
C ALA A 135 -15.17 -5.91 11.31
N PHE A 136 -14.47 -6.98 11.71
CA PHE A 136 -14.93 -8.37 11.53
C PHE A 136 -16.23 -8.65 12.28
N ARG A 137 -16.43 -8.04 13.46
CA ARG A 137 -17.70 -8.11 14.20
C ARG A 137 -18.84 -7.43 13.46
N SER A 138 -18.60 -6.23 12.92
CA SER A 138 -19.59 -5.52 12.10
C SER A 138 -19.97 -6.33 10.85
N ILE A 139 -18.99 -6.94 10.19
CA ILE A 139 -19.21 -7.84 9.05
C ILE A 139 -20.00 -9.06 9.48
N GLN A 140 -19.60 -9.75 10.56
CA GLN A 140 -20.30 -10.94 11.08
C GLN A 140 -21.78 -10.65 11.31
N ALA A 141 -22.11 -9.50 11.92
CA ALA A 141 -23.49 -9.08 12.14
C ALA A 141 -24.24 -8.84 10.82
N ALA A 142 -23.62 -8.12 9.87
CA ALA A 142 -24.21 -7.82 8.57
C ALA A 142 -24.48 -9.09 7.74
N VAL A 143 -23.59 -10.07 7.82
CA VAL A 143 -23.76 -11.37 7.17
C VAL A 143 -24.56 -12.37 8.02
N GLY A 144 -25.26 -11.93 9.07
CA GLY A 144 -26.13 -12.76 9.91
C GLY A 144 -25.41 -13.88 10.69
N GLY A 145 -24.08 -13.80 10.80
CA GLY A 145 -23.26 -14.66 11.63
C GLY A 145 -23.41 -14.34 13.12
N ARG A 146 -23.06 -15.30 13.98
CA ARG A 146 -23.08 -15.17 15.44
C ARG A 146 -21.93 -15.95 16.04
N GLY A 147 -21.52 -15.58 17.24
CA GLY A 147 -20.53 -16.33 18.03
C GLY A 147 -19.18 -15.62 18.14
N LYS A 148 -18.16 -16.38 18.55
CA LYS A 148 -16.80 -15.87 18.69
C LYS A 148 -16.09 -15.93 17.33
N LEU A 149 -15.32 -14.89 17.04
CA LEU A 149 -14.41 -14.86 15.91
C LEU A 149 -13.22 -15.79 16.18
N LYS A 150 -12.70 -16.43 15.14
CA LYS A 150 -11.59 -17.40 15.23
C LYS A 150 -10.27 -16.83 14.70
N THR A 151 -10.32 -15.77 13.90
CA THR A 151 -9.18 -15.09 13.30
C THR A 151 -8.16 -14.68 14.37
N ASP A 152 -6.88 -14.96 14.12
CA ASP A 152 -5.78 -14.37 14.89
C ASP A 152 -5.51 -12.95 14.40
N PHE A 153 -6.14 -11.97 15.06
CA PHE A 153 -6.00 -10.56 14.70
C PHE A 153 -4.59 -10.00 14.95
N PHE A 154 -3.79 -10.61 15.82
CA PHE A 154 -2.40 -10.19 16.03
C PHE A 154 -1.52 -10.63 14.86
N ASP A 155 -1.68 -11.87 14.40
CA ASP A 155 -0.97 -12.37 13.22
C ASP A 155 -1.37 -11.59 11.96
N LEU A 156 -2.68 -11.36 11.74
CA LEU A 156 -3.16 -10.57 10.61
C LEU A 156 -2.59 -9.14 10.64
N ALA A 157 -2.66 -8.44 11.79
CA ALA A 157 -2.08 -7.11 11.93
C ALA A 157 -0.56 -7.11 11.68
N SER A 158 0.17 -8.14 12.13
CA SER A 158 1.61 -8.27 11.88
C SER A 158 1.92 -8.41 10.39
N LYS A 159 1.16 -9.24 9.66
CA LYS A 159 1.27 -9.38 8.20
C LYS A 159 0.99 -8.06 7.49
N ILE A 160 -0.03 -7.32 7.94
CA ILE A 160 -0.38 -6.00 7.40
C ILE A 160 0.75 -4.99 7.67
N SER A 161 1.33 -4.92 8.87
CA SER A 161 2.46 -4.03 9.15
C SER A 161 3.68 -4.31 8.25
N ARG A 162 3.95 -5.59 7.93
CA ARG A 162 5.01 -5.96 6.98
C ARG A 162 4.69 -5.49 5.55
N PHE A 163 3.43 -5.58 5.13
CA PHE A 163 2.99 -4.99 3.87
C PHE A 163 3.17 -3.47 3.87
N GLU A 164 2.68 -2.77 4.90
CA GLU A 164 2.77 -1.30 5.01
C GLU A 164 4.22 -0.82 4.93
N GLY A 165 5.16 -1.52 5.57
CA GLY A 165 6.59 -1.22 5.51
C GLY A 165 7.15 -1.28 4.08
N ARG A 166 6.84 -2.36 3.33
CA ARG A 166 7.22 -2.49 1.91
C ARG A 166 6.55 -1.46 1.03
N TYR A 167 5.25 -1.28 1.18
CA TYR A 167 4.41 -0.36 0.40
C TYR A 167 4.81 1.11 0.57
N THR A 168 5.31 1.49 1.76
CA THR A 168 5.75 2.86 2.03
C THR A 168 7.26 3.02 1.81
N LYS A 169 8.07 2.48 2.73
CA LYS A 169 9.51 2.68 2.80
C LYS A 169 10.25 1.93 1.69
N GLY A 170 9.89 0.67 1.46
CA GLY A 170 10.50 -0.15 0.42
C GLY A 170 10.36 0.46 -0.97
N GLU A 171 9.16 0.93 -1.33
CA GLU A 171 8.91 1.59 -2.62
C GLU A 171 9.64 2.94 -2.74
N LYS A 172 9.76 3.73 -1.67
CA LYS A 172 10.60 4.94 -1.69
C LYS A 172 12.07 4.63 -1.94
N ILE A 173 12.62 3.63 -1.25
CA ILE A 173 14.01 3.18 -1.43
C ILE A 173 14.21 2.69 -2.86
N LYS A 174 13.31 1.85 -3.37
CA LYS A 174 13.35 1.37 -4.75
C LYS A 174 13.36 2.53 -5.74
N LYS A 175 12.40 3.46 -5.64
CA LYS A 175 12.35 4.65 -6.50
C LYS A 175 13.65 5.44 -6.44
N PHE A 176 14.19 5.66 -5.24
CA PHE A 176 15.48 6.33 -5.06
C PHE A 176 16.61 5.59 -5.79
N VAL A 177 16.74 4.27 -5.59
CA VAL A 177 17.78 3.44 -6.24
C VAL A 177 17.71 3.57 -7.77
N TYR A 178 16.51 3.49 -8.34
CA TYR A 178 16.31 3.63 -9.77
C TYR A 178 16.46 5.06 -10.32
N THR A 179 16.71 6.06 -9.48
CA THR A 179 17.03 7.42 -9.97
C THR A 179 18.45 7.56 -10.51
N PHE A 180 19.38 6.68 -10.11
CA PHE A 180 20.79 6.78 -10.50
C PHE A 180 21.36 5.49 -11.11
N THR A 181 20.68 4.33 -10.98
CA THR A 181 21.14 3.09 -11.60
C THR A 181 19.98 2.26 -12.18
N ASN A 182 20.24 1.62 -13.32
CA ASN A 182 19.37 0.58 -13.88
C ASN A 182 19.80 -0.83 -13.45
N ASN A 183 20.93 -0.95 -12.75
CA ASN A 183 21.48 -2.21 -12.27
C ASN A 183 21.65 -2.16 -10.74
N PRO A 184 20.59 -2.36 -9.95
CA PRO A 184 20.67 -2.36 -8.49
C PRO A 184 21.53 -3.50 -7.93
N SER A 185 21.90 -4.51 -8.74
CA SER A 185 22.71 -5.66 -8.32
C SER A 185 24.07 -5.26 -7.76
N GLU A 186 24.67 -4.17 -8.24
CA GLU A 186 25.96 -3.67 -7.76
C GLU A 186 25.92 -3.29 -6.27
N ILE A 187 24.81 -2.71 -5.81
CA ILE A 187 24.61 -2.39 -4.40
C ILE A 187 24.63 -3.68 -3.57
N TYR A 188 23.96 -4.73 -4.06
CA TYR A 188 23.89 -6.00 -3.36
C TYR A 188 25.21 -6.79 -3.40
N GLN A 189 25.99 -6.67 -4.47
CA GLN A 189 27.35 -7.22 -4.50
C GLN A 189 28.22 -6.58 -3.40
N LEU A 190 28.12 -5.26 -3.21
CA LEU A 190 28.82 -4.58 -2.11
C LEU A 190 28.36 -5.08 -0.73
N ILE A 191 27.06 -5.26 -0.53
CA ILE A 191 26.47 -5.77 0.72
C ILE A 191 26.89 -7.22 1.00
N ASP A 192 26.88 -8.08 -0.02
CA ASP A 192 27.22 -9.49 0.09
C ASP A 192 28.73 -9.69 0.35
N ASN A 193 29.57 -8.86 -0.27
CA ASN A 193 31.02 -8.86 -0.03
C ASN A 193 31.39 -8.29 1.36
N ASN A 194 30.48 -7.57 2.02
CA ASN A 194 30.69 -6.95 3.32
C ASN A 194 29.55 -7.28 4.30
N PRO A 195 29.36 -8.56 4.67
CA PRO A 195 28.15 -9.00 5.39
C PRO A 195 27.99 -8.32 6.76
N SER A 196 29.09 -8.03 7.45
CA SER A 196 29.09 -7.39 8.78
C SER A 196 29.03 -5.85 8.73
N ALA A 197 29.13 -5.25 7.55
CA ALA A 197 29.06 -3.80 7.44
C ALA A 197 27.64 -3.31 7.74
N LEU A 198 27.52 -2.32 8.63
CA LEU A 198 26.25 -1.65 8.89
C LEU A 198 25.85 -0.78 7.70
N ARG A 199 26.83 -0.19 7.02
CA ARG A 199 26.62 0.65 5.84
C ARG A 199 27.60 0.30 4.73
N VAL A 200 27.14 0.34 3.49
CA VAL A 200 27.98 0.23 2.29
C VAL A 200 27.95 1.53 1.50
N VAL A 201 29.00 1.81 0.73
CA VAL A 201 29.12 3.02 -0.08
C VAL A 201 29.29 2.61 -1.54
N LEU A 202 28.43 3.12 -2.41
CA LEU A 202 28.54 3.00 -3.86
C LEU A 202 28.95 4.35 -4.45
N SER A 203 30.06 4.38 -5.17
CA SER A 203 30.43 5.56 -5.94
C SER A 203 29.68 5.57 -7.27
N ILE A 204 28.96 6.66 -7.56
CA ILE A 204 28.20 6.82 -8.80
C ILE A 204 28.89 7.76 -9.80
N GLY A 205 30.11 8.19 -9.47
CA GLY A 205 30.95 9.03 -10.34
C GLY A 205 30.56 10.51 -10.32
N GLU A 206 30.94 11.22 -11.37
CA GLU A 206 30.72 12.66 -11.49
C GLU A 206 29.26 12.97 -11.85
N VAL A 207 28.61 13.78 -11.01
CA VAL A 207 27.20 14.15 -11.14
C VAL A 207 27.06 15.68 -11.15
N GLU A 208 26.24 16.19 -12.06
CA GLU A 208 25.93 17.62 -12.14
C GLU A 208 25.11 18.10 -10.94
N LYS A 209 25.31 19.36 -10.54
CA LYS A 209 24.64 19.99 -9.40
C LYS A 209 23.12 19.75 -9.39
N GLU A 210 22.43 19.93 -10.52
CA GLU A 210 20.98 19.75 -10.59
C GLU A 210 20.56 18.32 -10.23
N ASN A 211 21.34 17.32 -10.65
CA ASN A 211 21.07 15.92 -10.33
C ASN A 211 21.47 15.58 -8.88
N ILE A 212 22.50 16.22 -8.33
CA ILE A 212 22.82 16.13 -6.89
C ILE A 212 21.66 16.66 -6.05
N ASP A 213 21.10 17.81 -6.43
CA ASP A 213 19.98 18.44 -5.74
C ASP A 213 18.72 17.56 -5.84
N LYS A 214 18.45 16.95 -7.02
CA LYS A 214 17.38 15.96 -7.20
C LYS A 214 17.57 14.72 -6.32
N LEU A 215 18.78 14.16 -6.27
CA LEU A 215 19.08 13.00 -5.42
C LEU A 215 18.81 13.32 -3.95
N LYS A 216 19.30 14.46 -3.45
CA LYS A 216 19.06 14.90 -2.08
C LYS A 216 17.58 15.15 -1.80
N GLY A 217 16.85 15.76 -2.73
CA GLY A 217 15.41 16.01 -2.60
C GLY A 217 14.57 14.72 -2.53
N ASN A 218 15.03 13.64 -3.16
CA ASN A 218 14.35 12.34 -3.16
C ASN A 218 14.58 11.49 -1.89
N LEU A 219 15.36 11.98 -0.92
CA LEU A 219 15.61 11.26 0.33
C LEU A 219 14.48 11.38 1.37
N ASN A 220 13.43 12.17 1.10
CA ASN A 220 12.37 12.45 2.09
C ASN A 220 11.67 11.18 2.65
N GLY A 221 11.90 10.91 3.93
CA GLY A 221 11.39 9.75 4.67
C GLY A 221 12.24 8.49 4.52
N ILE A 222 13.47 8.60 4.00
CA ILE A 222 14.48 7.54 3.92
C ILE A 222 15.90 8.04 4.28
N GLU A 223 16.03 9.25 4.83
CA GLU A 223 17.31 9.91 5.15
C GLU A 223 18.13 9.15 6.20
N GLU A 224 17.45 8.45 7.11
CA GLU A 224 18.10 7.61 8.13
C GLU A 224 18.83 6.41 7.51
N TYR A 225 18.41 5.98 6.32
CA TYR A 225 18.88 4.78 5.63
C TYR A 225 19.83 5.08 4.48
N ILE A 226 19.66 6.21 3.81
CA ILE A 226 20.41 6.55 2.61
C ILE A 226 20.98 7.95 2.74
N THR A 227 22.26 8.10 2.42
CA THR A 227 22.95 9.38 2.46
C THR A 227 23.67 9.63 1.15
N VAL A 228 23.40 10.79 0.53
CA VAL A 228 24.11 11.28 -0.66
C VAL A 228 25.30 12.12 -0.21
N ILE A 229 26.50 11.63 -0.44
CA ILE A 229 27.76 12.26 -0.05
C ILE A 229 28.36 12.94 -1.29
N SER A 230 28.61 14.23 -1.20
CA SER A 230 29.19 15.03 -2.29
C SER A 230 30.23 16.01 -1.73
N PRO A 231 31.47 16.06 -2.25
CA PRO A 231 32.42 17.14 -1.95
C PRO A 231 31.93 18.48 -2.53
N PRO A 232 32.63 19.59 -2.26
CA PRO A 232 32.33 20.88 -2.90
C PRO A 232 32.31 20.78 -4.43
N LEU A 233 31.39 21.53 -5.04
CA LEU A 233 31.21 21.53 -6.49
C LEU A 233 32.46 22.09 -7.20
N ALA A 234 32.88 21.41 -8.26
CA ALA A 234 33.92 21.87 -9.18
C ALA A 234 33.29 22.44 -10.46
N LEU A 235 33.90 23.51 -11.00
CA LEU A 235 33.56 24.04 -12.32
C LEU A 235 34.19 23.16 -13.40
N ARG A 236 33.35 22.63 -14.29
CA ARG A 236 33.74 21.92 -15.51
C ARG A 236 33.37 22.76 -16.71
N VAL A 237 34.24 22.78 -17.71
CA VAL A 237 33.99 23.46 -18.98
C VAL A 237 34.23 22.46 -20.09
N ASP A 238 33.18 22.17 -20.86
CA ASP A 238 33.22 21.27 -22.00
C ASP A 238 32.54 21.90 -23.23
N SER A 239 32.36 21.11 -24.30
CA SER A 239 31.72 21.54 -25.55
C SER A 239 30.26 21.99 -25.40
N TYR A 240 29.63 21.69 -24.26
CA TYR A 240 28.26 22.05 -23.92
C TYR A 240 28.16 23.17 -22.87
N GLY A 241 29.29 23.78 -22.50
CA GLY A 241 29.36 24.96 -21.63
C GLY A 241 29.98 24.69 -20.26
N ALA A 242 29.78 25.65 -19.35
CA ALA A 242 30.31 25.57 -17.99
C ALA A 242 29.25 24.97 -17.05
N ARG A 243 29.56 23.85 -16.40
CA ARG A 243 28.68 23.15 -15.46
C ARG A 243 29.36 22.92 -14.11
N HIS A 244 28.58 22.90 -13.05
CA HIS A 244 29.08 22.55 -11.72
C HIS A 244 28.77 21.08 -11.45
N SER A 245 29.77 20.29 -11.06
CA SER A 245 29.64 18.87 -10.77
C SER A 245 30.52 18.43 -9.61
N ALA A 246 30.26 17.24 -9.06
CA ALA A 246 31.09 16.62 -8.04
C ALA A 246 31.03 15.10 -8.16
N ASN A 247 32.08 14.40 -7.70
CA ASN A 247 32.02 12.95 -7.51
C ASN A 247 31.06 12.64 -6.37
N VAL A 248 30.04 11.82 -6.63
CA VAL A 248 29.01 11.48 -5.65
C VAL A 248 29.17 10.04 -5.21
N ASP A 249 29.10 9.86 -3.90
CA ASP A 249 28.97 8.56 -3.26
C ASP A 249 27.60 8.47 -2.61
N ILE A 250 26.99 7.29 -2.67
CA ILE A 250 25.74 7.01 -1.98
C ILE A 250 26.01 5.93 -0.93
N GLN A 251 25.74 6.28 0.32
CA GLN A 251 25.82 5.37 1.45
C GLN A 251 24.46 4.76 1.73
N PHE A 252 24.39 3.44 1.91
CA PHE A 252 23.17 2.69 2.22
C PHE A 252 23.31 1.94 3.54
N ASP A 253 22.26 1.93 4.35
CA ASP A 253 22.08 1.02 5.46
C ASP A 253 21.90 -0.42 4.95
N SER A 254 22.73 -1.33 5.43
CA SER A 254 22.77 -2.70 4.89
C SER A 254 21.59 -3.54 5.37
N ALA A 255 20.99 -3.25 6.53
CA ALA A 255 19.87 -4.00 7.05
C ALA A 255 18.61 -3.73 6.23
N ILE A 256 18.30 -2.46 5.97
CA ILE A 256 17.09 -2.09 5.22
C ILE A 256 17.17 -2.52 3.74
N MET A 257 18.37 -2.46 3.15
CA MET A 257 18.58 -2.93 1.78
C MET A 257 18.37 -4.45 1.68
N ARG A 258 18.80 -5.22 2.70
CA ARG A 258 18.53 -6.67 2.76
C ARG A 258 17.04 -6.95 2.94
N GLU A 259 16.35 -6.20 3.79
CA GLU A 259 14.91 -6.32 4.01
C GLU A 259 14.12 -6.16 2.71
N TYR A 260 14.48 -5.18 1.88
CA TYR A 260 13.79 -4.89 0.62
C TYR A 260 14.48 -5.41 -0.64
N ARG A 261 15.37 -6.39 -0.50
CA ARG A 261 16.16 -6.96 -1.60
C ARG A 261 15.31 -7.40 -2.79
N HIS A 262 14.29 -8.21 -2.52
CA HIS A 262 13.36 -8.72 -3.53
C HIS A 262 12.62 -7.61 -4.25
N LEU A 263 12.09 -6.65 -3.49
CA LEU A 263 11.35 -5.50 -4.01
C LEU A 263 12.20 -4.64 -4.96
N ILE A 264 13.44 -4.35 -4.57
CA ILE A 264 14.36 -3.47 -5.30
C ILE A 264 14.94 -4.18 -6.53
N LEU A 265 15.21 -5.49 -6.46
CA LEU A 265 15.69 -6.26 -7.61
C LEU A 265 14.59 -6.61 -8.63
N GLY A 266 13.32 -6.37 -8.29
CA GLY A 266 12.19 -6.76 -9.13
C GLY A 266 12.06 -8.28 -9.27
N LYS A 267 12.44 -9.03 -8.22
CA LYS A 267 12.42 -10.50 -8.15
C LYS A 267 11.52 -11.01 -7.05
#